data_AF-A0A674DVD1-F1
#
_entry.id   AF-A0A674DVD1-F1
#
_cell.length_a   1.000
_cell.length_b   1.000
_cell.length_c   1.000
_cell.angle_alpha   90.00
_cell.angle_beta   90.00
_cell.angle_gamma   90.00
#
_symmetry.space_group_name_H-M   'P 1'
#
loop_
_entity.id
_entity.type
_entity.pdbx_description
1 polymer ?
#
loop_
_entity_poly.entity_id
_entity_poly.type
_entity_poly.pdbx_seq_one_letter_code
_entity_poly.pdbx_strand_id
1 'polypeptide(L)'
;MDSPRKNKASTSRRSEIQNIYQCYSSGRNTLAACALLRFLHMEQMEAAANQETAEGLIDRYEIEETARENRTMTFEGFYRYMESKDCSVFDQKHTSVYQDMDQPLCHYFISSSHNTYLIGDQLVGKSTLDAYVSALRRGCRCLEIDCWDGPSTEPIVYHGHTLTSKILFKDVIATVEQHAFEVSPYPVILSLENHCTPTQQDVMAQYLTSILGEKLLATSLDLTNQPGQLPSPNRKKAAVVAESLSKLVVYTKSVKFHSFNHAREHQQYYENSSLGEKKAHKLVKTSAPDFVRHNMAFITRIYPAGSRTLSSNYNPQGFWNVGSQLVALNFQSLGLPMDLNNGRFQDNGGCGYVLKPLFLRVNQWGFNPNSYRHNLKPAHLLLKVISGSNLPVPRSGKALDPFVRVEIHSVQSDSCRRHTDTVRHNSLSPRWDSAMNFTISVPDLSLIRFTVRDQTGLTSEFIGQYTIPFISMKKGERWKKRRGREGEEEEKRERGRNRREREGEEEGKREMGRNRREREGEEEGKRERGGIGEEREGEE
;
A
#
# COMPACT_ATOMS: atom_id res chain seq x y z
N MET A 1 65.37 -12.64 0.89
CA MET A 1 64.50 -11.88 1.82
C MET A 1 63.12 -11.81 1.19
N ASP A 2 62.26 -12.78 1.47
CA ASP A 2 60.87 -12.74 1.00
C ASP A 2 60.02 -11.90 1.95
N SER A 3 59.43 -10.82 1.42
CA SER A 3 58.41 -10.07 2.14
C SER A 3 57.12 -10.89 2.18
N PRO A 4 56.49 -11.11 3.35
CA PRO A 4 55.26 -11.88 3.44
C PRO A 4 54.15 -11.16 2.69
N ARG A 5 53.49 -11.87 1.75
CA ARG A 5 52.28 -11.38 1.10
C ARG A 5 51.25 -11.08 2.18
N LYS A 6 50.88 -9.80 2.34
CA LYS A 6 49.74 -9.42 3.16
C LYS A 6 48.50 -10.12 2.60
N ASN A 7 48.01 -11.15 3.30
CA ASN A 7 46.68 -11.68 3.06
C ASN A 7 45.70 -10.51 3.19
N LYS A 8 45.15 -10.05 2.05
CA LYS A 8 43.92 -9.28 2.06
C LYS A 8 42.88 -10.20 2.69
N ALA A 9 42.56 -9.97 3.95
CA ALA A 9 41.45 -10.63 4.59
C ALA A 9 40.24 -10.47 3.67
N SER A 10 39.62 -11.59 3.30
CA SER A 10 38.30 -11.57 2.67
C SER A 10 37.37 -10.89 3.66
N THR A 11 37.11 -9.60 3.47
CA THR A 11 36.13 -8.88 4.28
C THR A 11 34.79 -9.48 3.93
N SER A 12 34.36 -10.42 4.76
CA SER A 12 33.10 -11.13 4.63
C SER A 12 31.99 -10.14 4.26
N ARG A 13 31.21 -10.49 3.23
CA ARG A 13 30.00 -9.74 2.91
C ARG A 13 29.18 -9.69 4.20
N ARG A 14 28.94 -8.47 4.71
CA ARG A 14 28.12 -8.20 5.89
C ARG A 14 28.79 -8.54 7.23
N SER A 15 30.03 -8.10 7.40
CA SER A 15 30.81 -8.15 8.66
C SER A 15 30.03 -7.75 9.93
N GLU A 16 29.04 -6.85 9.80
CA GLU A 16 28.16 -6.43 10.88
C GLU A 16 27.30 -7.59 11.41
N ILE A 17 26.70 -8.42 10.55
CA ILE A 17 25.96 -9.63 10.96
C ILE A 17 26.91 -10.66 11.57
N GLN A 18 28.11 -10.80 11.00
CA GLN A 18 29.14 -11.71 11.54
C GLN A 18 29.50 -11.36 12.99
N ASN A 19 29.67 -10.07 13.29
CA ASN A 19 29.98 -9.58 14.62
C ASN A 19 28.81 -9.84 15.59
N ILE A 20 27.57 -9.51 15.17
CA ILE A 20 26.35 -9.79 15.95
C ILE A 20 26.25 -11.28 16.30
N TYR A 21 26.40 -12.16 15.30
CA TYR A 21 26.38 -13.61 15.49
C TYR A 21 27.44 -14.07 16.51
N GLN A 22 28.67 -13.57 16.39
CA GLN A 22 29.77 -13.93 17.29
C GLN A 22 29.54 -13.48 18.74
N CYS A 23 28.90 -12.32 18.97
CA CYS A 23 28.50 -11.88 20.31
C CYS A 23 27.57 -12.89 21.00
N TYR A 24 26.60 -13.45 20.26
CA TYR A 24 25.62 -14.38 20.82
C TYR A 24 26.06 -15.85 20.80
N SER A 25 26.92 -16.26 19.86
CA SER A 25 27.49 -17.63 19.82
C SER A 25 28.58 -17.87 20.88
N SER A 26 29.09 -16.80 21.50
CA SER A 26 30.13 -16.87 22.55
C SER A 26 31.38 -17.65 22.12
N GLY A 27 31.81 -17.43 20.87
CA GLY A 27 32.98 -18.11 20.28
C GLY A 27 32.74 -19.54 19.81
N ARG A 28 31.52 -20.07 19.91
CA ARG A 28 31.14 -21.37 19.33
C ARG A 28 30.84 -21.24 17.84
N ASN A 29 31.01 -22.35 17.12
CA ASN A 29 30.69 -22.45 15.69
C ASN A 29 29.18 -22.32 15.41
N THR A 30 28.32 -22.72 16.34
CA THR A 30 26.85 -22.61 16.26
C THR A 30 26.25 -21.80 17.42
N LEU A 31 25.11 -21.16 17.15
CA LEU A 31 24.29 -20.38 18.06
C LEU A 31 23.14 -21.25 18.59
N ALA A 32 23.16 -21.62 19.87
CA ALA A 32 22.09 -22.42 20.47
C ALA A 32 20.75 -21.66 20.53
N ALA A 33 19.61 -22.37 20.49
CA ALA A 33 18.27 -21.78 20.57
C ALA A 33 18.08 -20.80 21.74
N CYS A 34 18.61 -21.12 22.93
CA CYS A 34 18.55 -20.23 24.09
C CYS A 34 19.40 -18.95 23.92
N ALA A 35 20.46 -18.98 23.11
CA ALA A 35 21.26 -17.82 22.77
C ALA A 35 20.61 -16.98 21.65
N LEU A 36 19.97 -17.62 20.69
CA LEU A 36 19.10 -16.96 19.71
C LEU A 36 17.92 -16.26 20.41
N LEU A 37 17.32 -16.87 21.42
CA LEU A 37 16.27 -16.26 22.24
C LEU A 37 16.76 -14.97 22.92
N ARG A 38 17.97 -14.96 23.49
CA ARG A 38 18.58 -13.73 24.03
C ARG A 38 18.77 -12.67 22.95
N PHE A 39 19.19 -13.04 21.74
CA PHE A 39 19.28 -12.11 20.60
C PHE A 39 17.90 -11.51 20.25
N LEU A 40 16.84 -12.31 20.25
CA LEU A 40 15.47 -11.84 20.01
C LEU A 40 15.02 -10.83 21.06
N HIS A 41 15.32 -11.08 22.34
CA HIS A 41 14.98 -10.16 23.43
C HIS A 41 15.79 -8.86 23.39
N MET A 42 17.10 -8.95 23.15
CA MET A 42 18.03 -7.83 23.29
C MET A 42 18.16 -6.98 22.02
N GLU A 43 18.38 -7.61 20.85
CA GLU A 43 18.60 -6.88 19.59
C GLU A 43 17.32 -6.70 18.79
N GLN A 44 16.41 -7.69 18.78
CA GLN A 44 15.13 -7.58 18.04
C GLN A 44 14.01 -6.90 18.85
N MET A 45 14.20 -6.74 20.17
CA MET A 45 13.22 -6.21 21.13
C MET A 45 11.90 -7.01 21.18
N GLU A 46 11.95 -8.30 20.85
CA GLU A 46 10.80 -9.21 20.78
C GLU A 46 10.53 -9.85 22.15
N ALA A 47 10.17 -9.04 23.15
CA ALA A 47 10.04 -9.49 24.55
C ALA A 47 9.04 -10.64 24.80
N ALA A 48 8.14 -10.92 23.85
CA ALA A 48 7.19 -12.03 23.90
C ALA A 48 7.75 -13.34 23.30
N ALA A 49 8.95 -13.33 22.69
CA ALA A 49 9.58 -14.53 22.17
C ALA A 49 9.89 -15.50 23.31
N ASN A 50 9.71 -16.80 23.04
CA ASN A 50 10.00 -17.91 23.95
C ASN A 50 10.94 -18.93 23.29
N GLN A 51 11.26 -20.02 23.99
CA GLN A 51 12.14 -21.07 23.47
C GLN A 51 11.62 -21.67 22.14
N GLU A 52 10.33 -21.97 22.07
CA GLU A 52 9.63 -22.45 20.85
C GLU A 52 9.74 -21.46 19.69
N THR A 53 9.69 -20.15 19.95
CA THR A 53 9.90 -19.11 18.93
C THR A 53 11.30 -19.19 18.33
N ALA A 54 12.33 -19.43 19.16
CA ALA A 54 13.71 -19.56 18.69
C ALA A 54 13.94 -20.88 17.95
N GLU A 55 13.36 -21.99 18.41
CA GLU A 55 13.43 -23.29 17.73
C GLU A 55 12.69 -23.26 16.38
N GLY A 56 11.51 -22.65 16.31
CA GLY A 56 10.77 -22.41 15.06
C GLY A 56 11.42 -21.40 14.11
N LEU A 57 12.45 -20.67 14.53
CA LEU A 57 13.34 -19.90 13.65
C LEU A 57 14.48 -20.79 13.11
N ILE A 58 15.05 -21.65 13.95
CA ILE A 58 16.05 -22.64 13.53
C ILE A 58 15.46 -23.56 12.47
N ASP A 59 14.28 -24.13 12.72
CA ASP A 59 13.62 -25.06 11.80
C ASP A 59 13.27 -24.43 10.44
N ARG A 60 13.06 -23.11 10.39
CA ARG A 60 12.77 -22.36 9.15
C ARG A 60 13.98 -21.90 8.37
N TYR A 61 15.08 -21.55 9.04
CA TYR A 61 16.22 -20.87 8.40
C TYR A 61 17.50 -21.67 8.36
N GLU A 62 17.68 -22.65 9.25
CA GLU A 62 18.86 -23.52 9.26
C GLU A 62 18.86 -24.49 8.07
N ILE A 63 20.03 -24.68 7.49
CA ILE A 63 20.27 -25.61 6.37
C ILE A 63 20.87 -26.90 6.89
N GLU A 64 21.84 -26.81 7.80
CA GLU A 64 22.58 -27.95 8.31
C GLU A 64 21.68 -28.79 9.23
N GLU A 65 21.28 -29.97 8.76
CA GLU A 65 20.35 -30.86 9.44
C GLU A 65 20.83 -31.21 10.85
N THR A 66 22.12 -31.51 11.00
CA THR A 66 22.73 -31.76 12.31
C THR A 66 22.67 -30.55 13.25
N ALA A 67 22.75 -29.33 12.74
CA ALA A 67 22.61 -28.12 13.57
C ALA A 67 21.16 -27.94 14.03
N ARG A 68 20.20 -28.14 13.11
CA ARG A 68 18.75 -28.08 13.33
C ARG A 68 18.27 -29.10 14.36
N GLU A 69 18.67 -30.37 14.21
CA GLU A 69 18.38 -31.46 15.17
C GLU A 69 18.89 -31.13 16.57
N ASN A 70 20.11 -30.58 16.67
CA ASN A 70 20.70 -30.15 17.94
C ASN A 70 20.14 -28.82 18.49
N ARG A 71 19.08 -28.26 17.87
CA ARG A 71 18.49 -26.95 18.21
C ARG A 71 19.54 -25.82 18.27
N THR A 72 20.39 -25.78 17.25
CA THR A 72 21.40 -24.74 17.03
C THR A 72 21.32 -24.16 15.61
N MET A 73 21.82 -22.94 15.44
CA MET A 73 21.86 -22.21 14.18
C MET A 73 23.31 -21.95 13.76
N THR A 74 23.65 -22.17 12.51
CA THR A 74 24.92 -21.77 11.90
C THR A 74 24.93 -20.28 11.56
N PHE A 75 26.09 -19.74 11.16
CA PHE A 75 26.13 -18.37 10.65
C PHE A 75 25.27 -18.20 9.39
N GLU A 76 25.19 -19.20 8.51
CA GLU A 76 24.39 -19.13 7.29
C GLU A 76 22.89 -19.15 7.59
N GLY A 77 22.44 -20.00 8.53
CA GLY A 77 21.07 -19.97 9.03
C GLY A 77 20.69 -18.63 9.66
N PHE A 78 21.60 -18.05 10.47
CA PHE A 78 21.41 -16.72 11.07
C PHE A 78 21.41 -15.60 10.02
N TYR A 79 22.29 -15.68 9.02
CA TYR A 79 22.35 -14.73 7.91
C TYR A 79 21.05 -14.75 7.09
N ARG A 80 20.57 -15.95 6.73
CA ARG A 80 19.27 -16.15 6.06
C ARG A 80 18.10 -15.59 6.87
N TYR A 81 18.08 -15.81 8.18
CA TYR A 81 17.10 -15.20 9.08
C TYR A 81 17.18 -13.67 9.07
N MET A 82 18.38 -13.09 9.16
CA MET A 82 18.58 -11.63 9.14
C MET A 82 18.25 -10.97 7.78
N GLU A 83 18.30 -11.70 6.67
CA GLU A 83 17.81 -11.25 5.36
C GLU A 83 16.32 -11.56 5.11
N SER A 84 15.67 -12.30 6.01
CA SER A 84 14.29 -12.75 5.85
C SER A 84 13.25 -11.65 6.10
N LYS A 85 11.99 -11.98 5.80
CA LYS A 85 10.84 -11.13 6.12
C LYS A 85 10.63 -10.92 7.62
N ASP A 86 11.05 -11.84 8.47
CA ASP A 86 10.91 -11.73 9.93
C ASP A 86 11.81 -10.60 10.50
N CYS A 87 12.96 -10.36 9.86
CA CYS A 87 13.88 -9.24 10.15
C CYS A 87 13.62 -7.98 9.30
N SER A 88 12.52 -7.95 8.53
CA SER A 88 12.07 -6.74 7.85
C SER A 88 11.74 -5.62 8.84
N VAL A 89 12.15 -4.40 8.51
CA VAL A 89 11.73 -3.19 9.25
C VAL A 89 10.23 -2.91 9.14
N PHE A 90 9.57 -3.41 8.08
CA PHE A 90 8.10 -3.38 7.95
C PHE A 90 7.49 -4.56 8.70
N ASP A 91 6.52 -4.31 9.57
CA ASP A 91 5.82 -5.36 10.31
C ASP A 91 5.04 -6.26 9.36
N GLN A 92 5.37 -7.55 9.38
CA GLN A 92 4.73 -8.54 8.54
C GLN A 92 3.24 -8.72 8.90
N LYS A 93 2.83 -8.42 10.14
CA LYS A 93 1.41 -8.39 10.54
C LYS A 93 0.59 -7.38 9.71
N HIS A 94 1.23 -6.30 9.25
CA HIS A 94 0.57 -5.26 8.46
C HIS A 94 0.58 -5.55 6.95
N THR A 95 1.15 -6.68 6.53
CA THR A 95 1.09 -7.18 5.13
C THR A 95 -0.22 -7.90 4.79
N SER A 96 -1.09 -8.07 5.78
CA SER A 96 -2.51 -8.44 5.65
C SER A 96 -3.40 -7.32 6.19
N VAL A 97 -4.70 -7.35 5.88
CA VAL A 97 -5.68 -6.45 6.52
C VAL A 97 -5.70 -6.75 8.02
N TYR A 98 -5.55 -5.71 8.85
CA TYR A 98 -5.52 -5.82 10.31
C TYR A 98 -6.26 -4.68 11.03
N GLN A 99 -6.63 -3.64 10.31
CA GLN A 99 -7.36 -2.48 10.84
C GLN A 99 -8.88 -2.76 10.84
N ASP A 100 -9.63 -2.01 11.64
CA ASP A 100 -11.10 -2.01 11.58
C ASP A 100 -11.56 -1.51 10.20
N MET A 101 -12.32 -2.34 9.48
CA MET A 101 -12.84 -2.10 8.12
C MET A 101 -14.36 -1.86 8.10
N ASP A 102 -14.96 -1.62 9.27
CA ASP A 102 -16.39 -1.42 9.49
C ASP A 102 -16.77 0.02 9.89
N GLN A 103 -15.79 0.94 9.93
CA GLN A 103 -16.04 2.38 10.08
C GLN A 103 -16.61 2.99 8.78
N PRO A 104 -17.26 4.17 8.82
CA PRO A 104 -17.67 4.90 7.62
C PRO A 104 -16.51 5.23 6.66
N LEU A 105 -16.73 5.26 5.35
CA LEU A 105 -15.69 5.58 4.35
C LEU A 105 -14.92 6.90 4.63
N CYS A 106 -15.56 7.92 5.20
CA CYS A 106 -14.91 9.17 5.59
C CYS A 106 -13.86 9.00 6.71
N HIS A 107 -13.81 7.85 7.40
CA HIS A 107 -12.81 7.51 8.42
C HIS A 107 -11.51 6.91 7.86
N TYR A 108 -11.37 6.70 6.54
CA TYR A 108 -10.16 6.13 5.92
C TYR A 108 -9.42 7.16 5.05
N PHE A 109 -8.09 7.03 4.98
CA PHE A 109 -7.33 7.47 3.81
C PHE A 109 -7.55 6.46 2.68
N ILE A 110 -7.75 6.94 1.45
CA ILE A 110 -8.13 6.11 0.30
C ILE A 110 -7.16 6.39 -0.86
N SER A 111 -6.51 5.35 -1.37
CA SER A 111 -5.54 5.44 -2.46
C SER A 111 -6.22 5.95 -3.73
N SER A 112 -5.79 7.10 -4.25
CA SER A 112 -6.55 7.88 -5.25
C SER A 112 -5.66 8.39 -6.39
N SER A 113 -6.09 8.18 -7.64
CA SER A 113 -5.44 8.71 -8.84
C SER A 113 -6.14 9.96 -9.37
N HIS A 114 -5.36 10.81 -10.04
CA HIS A 114 -5.82 11.94 -10.84
C HIS A 114 -5.51 11.67 -12.33
N ASN A 115 -6.45 12.02 -13.21
CA ASN A 115 -6.43 11.78 -14.66
C ASN A 115 -5.85 10.40 -15.00
N THR A 116 -6.48 9.36 -14.42
CA THR A 116 -5.94 7.99 -14.30
C THR A 116 -5.53 7.38 -15.62
N TYR A 117 -6.18 7.79 -16.71
CA TYR A 117 -5.95 7.35 -18.08
C TYR A 117 -4.56 7.76 -18.62
N LEU A 118 -3.89 8.79 -18.08
CA LEU A 118 -2.67 9.37 -18.67
C LEU A 118 -1.36 8.63 -18.29
N ILE A 119 -0.58 8.27 -19.30
CA ILE A 119 0.83 7.85 -19.20
C ILE A 119 1.79 8.92 -19.74
N GLY A 120 1.66 10.15 -19.26
CA GLY A 120 2.52 11.26 -19.65
C GLY A 120 2.17 12.57 -18.97
N ASP A 121 2.50 13.67 -19.65
CA ASP A 121 2.02 15.02 -19.35
C ASP A 121 0.51 15.18 -19.64
N GLN A 122 -0.03 16.33 -19.26
CA GLN A 122 -1.46 16.67 -19.34
C GLN A 122 -1.86 17.33 -20.67
N LEU A 123 -0.93 17.59 -21.61
CA LEU A 123 -1.22 18.38 -22.82
C LEU A 123 -1.16 17.54 -24.10
N VAL A 124 -0.18 16.64 -24.21
CA VAL A 124 0.07 15.76 -25.37
C VAL A 124 0.26 14.29 -24.96
N GLY A 125 0.18 13.98 -23.67
CA GLY A 125 0.36 12.64 -23.13
C GLY A 125 -0.63 11.61 -23.69
N LYS A 126 -0.22 10.34 -23.74
CA LYS A 126 -1.10 9.26 -24.19
C LYS A 126 -2.06 8.84 -23.08
N SER A 127 -3.33 8.67 -23.44
CA SER A 127 -4.33 7.96 -22.64
C SER A 127 -4.29 6.47 -22.96
N THR A 128 -4.24 5.59 -21.95
CA THR A 128 -4.22 4.13 -22.13
C THR A 128 -5.02 3.38 -21.06
N LEU A 129 -5.48 2.18 -21.41
CA LEU A 129 -6.11 1.25 -20.47
C LEU A 129 -5.11 0.74 -19.42
N ASP A 130 -3.85 0.51 -19.82
CA ASP A 130 -2.76 0.11 -18.93
C ASP A 130 -2.55 1.07 -17.75
N ALA A 131 -2.89 2.35 -17.91
CA ALA A 131 -2.82 3.33 -16.83
C ALA A 131 -3.78 2.98 -15.67
N TYR A 132 -5.01 2.56 -15.99
CA TYR A 132 -5.98 2.02 -15.03
C TYR A 132 -5.52 0.69 -14.44
N VAL A 133 -5.03 -0.25 -15.26
CA VAL A 133 -4.50 -1.54 -14.80
C VAL A 133 -3.35 -1.34 -13.81
N SER A 134 -2.42 -0.44 -14.13
CA SER A 134 -1.27 -0.09 -13.28
C SER A 134 -1.70 0.57 -11.97
N ALA A 135 -2.68 1.49 -12.01
CA ALA A 135 -3.23 2.10 -10.80
C ALA A 135 -3.92 1.06 -9.89
N LEU A 136 -4.81 0.23 -10.46
CA LEU A 136 -5.53 -0.82 -9.73
C LEU A 136 -4.58 -1.84 -9.11
N ARG A 137 -3.59 -2.37 -9.86
CA ARG A 137 -2.57 -3.30 -9.35
C ARG A 137 -1.62 -2.70 -8.31
N ARG A 138 -1.56 -1.37 -8.20
CA ARG A 138 -0.87 -0.63 -7.13
C ARG A 138 -1.77 -0.30 -5.94
N GLY A 139 -2.96 -0.90 -5.87
CA GLY A 139 -3.92 -0.70 -4.78
C GLY A 139 -4.67 0.64 -4.85
N CYS A 140 -4.70 1.33 -5.99
CA CYS A 140 -5.58 2.50 -6.17
C CYS A 140 -7.05 2.08 -6.06
N ARG A 141 -7.84 2.85 -5.31
CA ARG A 141 -9.27 2.60 -5.02
C ARG A 141 -10.17 3.75 -5.47
N CYS A 142 -9.64 4.91 -5.86
CA CYS A 142 -10.42 5.97 -6.51
C CYS A 142 -9.79 6.34 -7.85
N LEU A 143 -10.52 6.09 -8.93
CA LEU A 143 -10.08 6.29 -10.31
C LEU A 143 -10.87 7.45 -10.93
N GLU A 144 -10.18 8.44 -11.47
CA GLU A 144 -10.75 9.52 -12.28
C GLU A 144 -10.94 9.11 -13.75
N ILE A 145 -12.07 9.49 -14.33
CA ILE A 145 -12.49 9.22 -15.71
C ILE A 145 -13.15 10.48 -16.30
N ASP A 146 -12.45 11.18 -17.17
CA ASP A 146 -12.93 12.40 -17.84
C ASP A 146 -13.73 12.01 -19.08
N CYS A 147 -15.05 12.08 -19.00
CA CYS A 147 -15.97 11.57 -20.01
C CYS A 147 -16.40 12.69 -20.95
N TRP A 148 -16.21 12.51 -22.25
CA TRP A 148 -16.51 13.47 -23.30
C TRP A 148 -17.29 12.83 -24.45
N ASP A 149 -18.09 13.61 -25.18
CA ASP A 149 -18.77 13.12 -26.38
C ASP A 149 -17.75 12.64 -27.43
N GLY A 150 -17.96 11.43 -27.95
CA GLY A 150 -17.19 10.87 -29.06
C GLY A 150 -18.01 10.70 -30.34
N PRO A 151 -17.37 10.25 -31.43
CA PRO A 151 -18.02 9.99 -32.71
C PRO A 151 -19.01 8.82 -32.60
N SER A 152 -20.00 8.77 -33.50
CA SER A 152 -20.96 7.66 -33.57
C SER A 152 -21.67 7.31 -32.25
N THR A 153 -21.94 8.33 -31.42
CA THR A 153 -22.54 8.20 -30.07
C THR A 153 -21.74 7.35 -29.05
N GLU A 154 -20.47 7.08 -29.32
CA GLU A 154 -19.56 6.35 -28.41
C GLU A 154 -18.82 7.32 -27.46
N PRO A 155 -19.06 7.29 -26.14
CA PRO A 155 -18.38 8.18 -25.21
C PRO A 155 -16.87 7.87 -25.12
N ILE A 156 -16.05 8.92 -25.05
CA ILE A 156 -14.59 8.82 -25.00
C ILE A 156 -14.02 9.39 -23.70
N VAL A 157 -12.80 8.96 -23.38
CA VAL A 157 -12.02 9.42 -22.23
C VAL A 157 -10.71 10.06 -22.69
N TYR A 158 -10.50 11.33 -22.31
CA TYR A 158 -9.26 12.10 -22.53
C TYR A 158 -9.30 13.39 -21.70
N HIS A 159 -8.16 14.10 -21.62
CA HIS A 159 -8.11 15.39 -20.93
C HIS A 159 -8.64 16.50 -21.84
N GLY A 160 -9.80 17.05 -21.47
CA GLY A 160 -10.57 18.02 -22.25
C GLY A 160 -9.76 19.23 -22.72
N HIS A 161 -10.06 19.72 -23.92
CA HIS A 161 -9.38 20.86 -24.57
C HIS A 161 -7.85 20.72 -24.75
N THR A 162 -7.31 19.50 -24.70
CA THR A 162 -5.89 19.22 -24.97
C THR A 162 -5.70 18.25 -26.15
N LEU A 163 -4.44 17.95 -26.46
CA LEU A 163 -4.02 17.03 -27.52
C LEU A 163 -3.71 15.61 -26.99
N THR A 164 -4.07 15.28 -25.75
CA THR A 164 -3.93 13.92 -25.22
C THR A 164 -4.72 12.92 -26.06
N SER A 165 -4.19 11.71 -26.26
CA SER A 165 -4.92 10.69 -27.05
C SER A 165 -6.24 10.29 -26.37
N LYS A 166 -7.13 9.66 -27.13
CA LYS A 166 -8.48 9.27 -26.69
C LYS A 166 -8.58 7.75 -26.58
N ILE A 167 -9.35 7.27 -25.61
CA ILE A 167 -9.75 5.87 -25.43
C ILE A 167 -11.27 5.79 -25.25
N LEU A 168 -11.90 4.65 -25.52
CA LEU A 168 -13.35 4.51 -25.37
C LEU A 168 -13.72 4.35 -23.88
N PHE A 169 -14.81 4.98 -23.45
CA PHE A 169 -15.34 4.83 -22.09
C PHE A 169 -15.71 3.37 -21.80
N LYS A 170 -16.31 2.68 -22.80
CA LYS A 170 -16.63 1.25 -22.75
C LYS A 170 -15.44 0.38 -22.35
N ASP A 171 -14.29 0.60 -22.99
CA ASP A 171 -13.07 -0.18 -22.76
C ASP A 171 -12.47 0.14 -21.37
N VAL A 172 -12.58 1.39 -20.92
CA VAL A 172 -12.19 1.78 -19.55
C VAL A 172 -13.04 1.04 -18.51
N ILE A 173 -14.37 0.99 -18.68
CA ILE A 173 -15.25 0.28 -17.74
C ILE A 173 -14.99 -1.24 -17.77
N ALA A 174 -14.75 -1.84 -18.94
CA ALA A 174 -14.35 -3.25 -19.06
C ALA A 174 -13.00 -3.54 -18.38
N THR A 175 -12.02 -2.64 -18.54
CA THR A 175 -10.72 -2.73 -17.84
C THR A 175 -10.88 -2.64 -16.32
N VAL A 176 -11.77 -1.78 -15.83
CA VAL A 176 -12.09 -1.68 -14.41
C VAL A 176 -12.79 -2.95 -13.90
N GLU A 177 -13.79 -3.46 -14.62
CA GLU A 177 -14.52 -4.71 -14.29
C GLU A 177 -13.57 -5.86 -13.99
N GLN A 178 -12.60 -6.05 -14.89
CA GLN A 178 -11.64 -7.16 -14.87
C GLN A 178 -10.61 -7.02 -13.74
N HIS A 179 -10.11 -5.79 -13.51
CA HIS A 179 -8.96 -5.57 -12.63
C HIS A 179 -9.30 -4.96 -11.26
N ALA A 180 -10.52 -4.48 -11.03
CA ALA A 180 -10.92 -3.75 -9.81
C ALA A 180 -10.51 -4.45 -8.52
N PHE A 181 -10.68 -5.77 -8.45
CA PHE A 181 -10.51 -6.55 -7.22
C PHE A 181 -9.31 -7.52 -7.25
N GLU A 182 -8.40 -7.41 -8.21
CA GLU A 182 -7.24 -8.31 -8.34
C GLU A 182 -6.30 -8.33 -7.12
N VAL A 183 -6.18 -7.20 -6.42
CA VAL A 183 -5.22 -6.99 -5.31
C VAL A 183 -5.88 -6.50 -4.01
N SER A 184 -7.20 -6.26 -4.02
CA SER A 184 -7.96 -5.77 -2.87
C SER A 184 -9.46 -6.01 -3.07
N PRO A 185 -10.18 -6.60 -2.10
CA PRO A 185 -11.62 -6.85 -2.21
C PRO A 185 -12.47 -5.58 -1.99
N TYR A 186 -11.88 -4.50 -1.47
CA TYR A 186 -12.58 -3.29 -1.04
C TYR A 186 -13.13 -2.45 -2.21
N PRO A 187 -14.10 -1.54 -1.96
CA PRO A 187 -14.74 -0.75 -3.01
C PRO A 187 -13.76 -0.02 -3.92
N VAL A 188 -14.16 0.15 -5.19
CA VAL A 188 -13.49 1.06 -6.12
C VAL A 188 -14.49 2.18 -6.42
N ILE A 189 -14.03 3.42 -6.28
CA ILE A 189 -14.77 4.65 -6.54
C ILE A 189 -14.40 5.11 -7.95
N LEU A 190 -15.40 5.34 -8.80
CA LEU A 190 -15.23 5.95 -10.12
C LEU A 190 -15.63 7.43 -10.03
N SER A 191 -14.64 8.31 -10.12
CA SER A 191 -14.81 9.76 -10.14
C SER A 191 -15.02 10.20 -11.59
N LEU A 192 -16.27 10.21 -12.03
CA LEU A 192 -16.65 10.62 -13.39
C LEU A 192 -16.65 12.15 -13.48
N GLU A 193 -15.79 12.72 -14.32
CA GLU A 193 -15.92 14.12 -14.74
C GLU A 193 -16.68 14.16 -16.07
N ASN A 194 -17.97 14.48 -16.02
CA ASN A 194 -18.90 14.27 -17.13
C ASN A 194 -19.12 15.56 -17.95
N HIS A 195 -18.69 15.53 -19.21
CA HIS A 195 -18.89 16.58 -20.23
C HIS A 195 -19.71 16.08 -21.44
N CYS A 196 -20.38 14.92 -21.33
CA CYS A 196 -21.16 14.33 -22.41
C CYS A 196 -22.56 14.95 -22.55
N THR A 197 -23.10 14.96 -23.77
CA THR A 197 -24.52 15.16 -24.04
C THR A 197 -25.42 14.14 -23.31
N PRO A 198 -26.69 14.46 -23.00
CA PRO A 198 -27.62 13.51 -22.36
C PRO A 198 -27.69 12.16 -23.07
N THR A 199 -27.72 12.14 -24.41
CA THR A 199 -27.72 10.92 -25.21
C THR A 199 -26.50 10.04 -24.93
N GLN A 200 -25.29 10.62 -24.84
CA GLN A 200 -24.08 9.85 -24.52
C GLN A 200 -23.96 9.53 -23.02
N GLN A 201 -24.61 10.29 -22.13
CA GLN A 201 -24.76 9.91 -20.71
C GLN A 201 -25.62 8.66 -20.54
N ASP A 202 -26.67 8.49 -21.35
CA ASP A 202 -27.48 7.27 -21.35
C ASP A 202 -26.65 6.06 -21.83
N VAL A 203 -25.81 6.23 -22.85
CA VAL A 203 -24.84 5.21 -23.29
C VAL A 203 -23.81 4.88 -22.18
N MET A 204 -23.30 5.90 -21.46
CA MET A 204 -22.44 5.68 -20.29
C MET A 204 -23.15 4.88 -19.19
N ALA A 205 -24.41 5.18 -18.91
CA ALA A 205 -25.21 4.46 -17.91
C ALA A 205 -25.48 3.00 -18.32
N GLN A 206 -25.75 2.77 -19.61
CA GLN A 206 -25.87 1.43 -20.18
C GLN A 206 -24.57 0.64 -20.05
N TYR A 207 -23.40 1.24 -20.34
CA TYR A 207 -22.11 0.56 -20.17
C TYR A 207 -21.75 0.29 -18.71
N LEU A 208 -21.96 1.25 -17.80
CA LEU A 208 -21.78 1.03 -16.37
C LEU A 208 -22.64 -0.14 -15.88
N THR A 209 -23.92 -0.17 -16.26
CA THR A 209 -24.86 -1.21 -15.82
C THR A 209 -24.54 -2.57 -16.43
N SER A 210 -24.36 -2.65 -17.75
CA SER A 210 -24.18 -3.91 -18.49
C SER A 210 -22.81 -4.56 -18.29
N ILE A 211 -21.74 -3.76 -18.11
CA ILE A 211 -20.39 -4.27 -17.95
C ILE A 211 -20.11 -4.60 -16.48
N LEU A 212 -20.41 -3.69 -15.54
CA LEU A 212 -20.11 -3.93 -14.12
C LEU A 212 -21.14 -4.85 -13.46
N GLY A 213 -22.39 -4.88 -13.94
CA GLY A 213 -23.44 -5.76 -13.42
C GLY A 213 -23.58 -5.68 -11.90
N GLU A 214 -23.53 -6.83 -11.23
CA GLU A 214 -23.60 -6.94 -9.76
C GLU A 214 -22.44 -6.26 -9.00
N LYS A 215 -21.34 -5.92 -9.68
CA LYS A 215 -20.21 -5.17 -9.07
C LYS A 215 -20.54 -3.68 -8.93
N LEU A 216 -21.53 -3.17 -9.65
CA LEU A 216 -22.01 -1.78 -9.53
C LEU A 216 -22.93 -1.65 -8.32
N LEU A 217 -22.66 -0.68 -7.44
CA LEU A 217 -23.65 -0.28 -6.44
C LEU A 217 -24.75 0.53 -7.13
N ALA A 218 -25.87 -0.11 -7.45
CA ALA A 218 -26.98 0.51 -8.16
C ALA A 218 -28.13 0.97 -7.23
N THR A 219 -28.22 0.42 -6.01
CA THR A 219 -29.23 0.81 -5.00
C THR A 219 -28.62 1.73 -3.95
N SER A 220 -29.37 2.76 -3.52
CA SER A 220 -29.06 3.49 -2.29
C SER A 220 -29.03 2.44 -1.20
N LEU A 221 -27.82 2.15 -0.66
CA LEU A 221 -27.68 1.19 0.43
C LEU A 221 -28.72 1.52 1.48
N ASP A 222 -29.34 0.51 2.08
CA ASP A 222 -30.39 0.74 3.06
C ASP A 222 -29.80 1.44 4.30
N LEU A 223 -29.82 2.76 4.25
CA LEU A 223 -29.23 3.70 5.20
C LEU A 223 -30.14 3.87 6.42
N THR A 224 -31.34 3.28 6.36
CA THR A 224 -32.29 3.06 7.44
C THR A 224 -31.66 2.46 8.71
N ASN A 225 -30.68 1.56 8.57
CA ASN A 225 -30.00 0.93 9.71
C ASN A 225 -28.85 1.75 10.34
N GLN A 226 -28.39 2.83 9.67
CA GLN A 226 -27.37 3.78 10.16
C GLN A 226 -27.62 5.17 9.52
N PRO A 227 -28.71 5.87 9.89
CA PRO A 227 -29.05 7.15 9.28
C PRO A 227 -27.98 8.20 9.61
N GLY A 228 -27.42 8.83 8.56
CA GLY A 228 -26.46 9.94 8.72
C GLY A 228 -24.98 9.59 8.52
N GLN A 229 -24.63 8.36 8.10
CA GLN A 229 -23.23 7.97 7.90
C GLN A 229 -23.00 7.25 6.55
N LEU A 230 -21.79 7.41 6.01
CA LEU A 230 -21.32 6.65 4.85
C LEU A 230 -21.16 5.16 5.19
N PRO A 231 -21.33 4.24 4.22
CA PRO A 231 -21.09 2.81 4.44
C PRO A 231 -19.61 2.53 4.78
N SER A 232 -19.33 1.32 5.26
CA SER A 232 -17.97 0.86 5.51
C SER A 232 -17.33 0.15 4.31
N PRO A 233 -15.99 0.05 4.25
CA PRO A 233 -15.30 -0.76 3.24
C PRO A 233 -15.80 -2.21 3.15
N ASN A 234 -16.14 -2.84 4.28
CA ASN A 234 -16.69 -4.22 4.31
C ASN A 234 -18.12 -4.33 3.74
N ARG A 235 -18.92 -3.26 3.74
CA ARG A 235 -20.36 -3.32 3.42
C ARG A 235 -20.60 -3.39 1.90
N LYS A 236 -20.71 -4.62 1.35
CA LYS A 236 -21.18 -4.90 -0.02
C LYS A 236 -22.17 -6.06 -0.07
N LYS A 237 -23.24 -5.88 -0.87
CA LYS A 237 -24.13 -6.86 -1.56
C LYS A 237 -25.59 -6.36 -1.53
N ALA A 238 -25.96 -5.54 -2.51
CA ALA A 238 -27.34 -5.28 -2.90
C ALA A 238 -27.33 -4.62 -4.30
N ALA A 239 -28.13 -5.17 -5.22
CA ALA A 239 -28.32 -4.63 -6.57
C ALA A 239 -29.82 -4.48 -6.84
N VAL A 240 -30.22 -3.40 -7.52
CA VAL A 240 -31.24 -3.37 -8.60
C VAL A 240 -30.86 -2.22 -9.54
N VAL A 241 -31.05 -2.43 -10.84
CA VAL A 241 -30.70 -1.53 -11.97
C VAL A 241 -31.38 -0.16 -11.88
N ALA A 242 -30.67 0.89 -12.31
CA ALA A 242 -31.25 2.21 -12.61
C ALA A 242 -30.93 2.65 -14.05
N GLU A 243 -31.90 3.29 -14.69
CA GLU A 243 -31.97 3.47 -16.15
C GLU A 243 -31.20 4.67 -16.72
N SER A 244 -30.77 5.62 -15.87
CA SER A 244 -30.07 6.84 -16.30
C SER A 244 -28.87 7.17 -15.40
N LEU A 245 -27.85 7.85 -15.95
CA LEU A 245 -26.61 8.18 -15.23
C LEU A 245 -26.85 8.97 -13.93
N SER A 246 -27.89 9.83 -13.94
CA SER A 246 -28.37 10.61 -12.80
C SER A 246 -29.07 9.80 -11.70
N LYS A 247 -29.49 8.57 -12.00
CA LYS A 247 -30.15 7.64 -11.06
C LYS A 247 -29.21 6.51 -10.60
N LEU A 248 -28.04 6.34 -11.22
CA LEU A 248 -27.01 5.43 -10.70
C LEU A 248 -26.56 5.91 -9.33
N VAL A 249 -26.49 4.99 -8.37
CA VAL A 249 -26.24 5.36 -6.97
C VAL A 249 -24.76 5.60 -6.75
N VAL A 250 -24.44 6.87 -6.58
CA VAL A 250 -23.10 7.33 -6.24
C VAL A 250 -22.90 7.19 -4.73
N TYR A 251 -21.85 6.48 -4.30
CA TYR A 251 -21.42 6.45 -2.88
C TYR A 251 -21.27 7.86 -2.29
N THR A 252 -20.88 8.82 -3.14
CA THR A 252 -20.85 10.24 -2.80
C THR A 252 -21.28 11.12 -3.97
N LYS A 253 -22.30 11.95 -3.79
CA LYS A 253 -22.71 13.00 -4.74
C LYS A 253 -21.73 14.18 -4.66
N SER A 254 -21.09 14.52 -5.77
CA SER A 254 -20.17 15.66 -5.84
C SER A 254 -20.93 16.98 -5.68
N VAL A 255 -20.49 17.83 -4.75
CA VAL A 255 -21.04 19.17 -4.52
C VAL A 255 -19.96 20.24 -4.47
N LYS A 256 -20.35 21.49 -4.74
CA LYS A 256 -19.46 22.64 -4.70
C LYS A 256 -19.13 23.01 -3.24
N PHE A 257 -17.86 22.99 -2.87
CA PHE A 257 -17.43 23.50 -1.56
C PHE A 257 -17.54 25.03 -1.49
N HIS A 258 -18.51 25.52 -0.71
CA HIS A 258 -18.70 26.92 -0.37
C HIS A 258 -17.81 27.35 0.81
N SER A 259 -18.07 26.84 2.01
CA SER A 259 -17.27 27.06 3.22
C SER A 259 -17.48 25.92 4.24
N PHE A 260 -16.62 25.80 5.26
CA PHE A 260 -16.82 24.81 6.33
C PHE A 260 -18.11 25.06 7.14
N ASN A 261 -18.52 26.33 7.28
CA ASN A 261 -19.77 26.68 7.96
C ASN A 261 -20.99 26.19 7.15
N HIS A 262 -21.03 26.55 5.86
CA HIS A 262 -22.08 26.10 4.95
C HIS A 262 -22.16 24.57 4.88
N ALA A 263 -21.01 23.90 4.79
CA ALA A 263 -20.95 22.44 4.76
C ALA A 263 -21.54 21.81 6.05
N ARG A 264 -21.19 22.34 7.22
CA ARG A 264 -21.73 21.87 8.51
C ARG A 264 -23.26 22.02 8.61
N GLU A 265 -23.82 23.04 8.00
CA GLU A 265 -25.25 23.36 8.08
C GLU A 265 -26.10 22.69 6.99
N HIS A 266 -25.54 22.43 5.80
CA HIS A 266 -26.32 22.05 4.61
C HIS A 266 -25.84 20.78 3.89
N GLN A 267 -24.56 20.40 4.00
CA GLN A 267 -24.00 19.27 3.25
C GLN A 267 -24.46 17.95 3.84
N GLN A 268 -24.91 17.03 2.99
CA GLN A 268 -25.34 15.71 3.41
C GLN A 268 -24.14 14.76 3.55
N TYR A 269 -24.22 13.76 4.41
CA TYR A 269 -23.12 12.82 4.66
C TYR A 269 -22.69 12.04 3.39
N TYR A 270 -23.63 11.83 2.47
CA TYR A 270 -23.40 11.24 1.15
C TYR A 270 -22.92 12.26 0.10
N GLU A 271 -22.55 13.49 0.47
CA GLU A 271 -22.01 14.48 -0.44
C GLU A 271 -20.50 14.68 -0.21
N ASN A 272 -19.73 14.68 -1.30
CA ASN A 272 -18.28 14.92 -1.28
C ASN A 272 -17.91 16.25 -1.95
N SER A 273 -16.79 16.83 -1.54
CA SER A 273 -16.27 18.07 -2.10
C SER A 273 -14.90 17.88 -2.76
N SER A 274 -14.74 18.39 -3.99
CA SER A 274 -13.46 18.42 -4.70
C SER A 274 -12.78 19.79 -4.57
N LEU A 275 -11.49 19.80 -4.21
CA LEU A 275 -10.69 21.00 -3.98
C LEU A 275 -9.33 20.91 -4.70
N GLY A 276 -9.09 21.79 -5.67
CA GLY A 276 -7.77 21.92 -6.28
C GLY A 276 -6.71 22.37 -5.25
N GLU A 277 -5.48 21.84 -5.36
CA GLU A 277 -4.44 21.91 -4.33
C GLU A 277 -4.18 23.32 -3.76
N LYS A 278 -4.35 24.38 -4.56
CA LYS A 278 -4.10 25.78 -4.16
C LYS A 278 -5.15 26.27 -3.16
N LYS A 279 -6.43 25.95 -3.41
CA LYS A 279 -7.55 26.24 -2.48
C LYS A 279 -7.39 25.41 -1.21
N ALA A 280 -7.07 24.13 -1.36
CA ALA A 280 -6.86 23.23 -0.23
C ALA A 280 -5.68 23.67 0.67
N HIS A 281 -4.52 24.04 0.11
CA HIS A 281 -3.39 24.57 0.89
C HIS A 281 -3.74 25.87 1.63
N LYS A 282 -4.55 26.75 1.04
CA LYS A 282 -5.02 27.96 1.74
C LYS A 282 -5.86 27.58 2.96
N LEU A 283 -6.80 26.64 2.81
CA LEU A 283 -7.65 26.15 3.91
C LEU A 283 -6.84 25.43 5.00
N VAL A 284 -5.84 24.62 4.64
CA VAL A 284 -4.90 24.01 5.61
C VAL A 284 -4.14 25.08 6.39
N LYS A 285 -3.73 26.20 5.77
CA LYS A 285 -3.03 27.28 6.49
C LYS A 285 -3.96 28.11 7.38
N THR A 286 -5.17 28.44 6.93
CA THR A 286 -6.05 29.40 7.61
C THR A 286 -7.10 28.78 8.53
N SER A 287 -7.44 27.50 8.33
CA SER A 287 -8.64 26.89 8.91
C SER A 287 -8.48 25.38 9.15
N ALA A 288 -7.26 24.93 9.49
CA ALA A 288 -6.97 23.50 9.70
C ALA A 288 -7.91 22.77 10.69
N PRO A 289 -8.30 23.34 11.86
CA PRO A 289 -9.21 22.65 12.79
C PRO A 289 -10.60 22.40 12.20
N ASP A 290 -11.13 23.35 11.42
CA ASP A 290 -12.43 23.19 10.75
C ASP A 290 -12.32 22.21 9.58
N PHE A 291 -11.17 22.15 8.90
CA PHE A 291 -10.92 21.15 7.86
C PHE A 291 -10.82 19.74 8.45
N VAL A 292 -10.12 19.57 9.57
CA VAL A 292 -10.08 18.32 10.35
C VAL A 292 -11.50 17.89 10.73
N ARG A 293 -12.31 18.80 11.30
CA ARG A 293 -13.69 18.52 11.69
C ARG A 293 -14.59 18.18 10.49
N HIS A 294 -14.45 18.88 9.38
CA HIS A 294 -15.18 18.59 8.14
C HIS A 294 -14.88 17.18 7.63
N ASN A 295 -13.60 16.79 7.62
CA ASN A 295 -13.16 15.47 7.18
C ASN A 295 -13.46 14.32 8.17
N MET A 296 -14.00 14.60 9.36
CA MET A 296 -14.57 13.56 10.23
C MET A 296 -15.91 13.05 9.70
N ALA A 297 -16.72 13.95 9.11
CA ALA A 297 -18.06 13.62 8.60
C ALA A 297 -18.10 13.36 7.08
N PHE A 298 -17.40 14.19 6.30
CA PHE A 298 -17.52 14.22 4.84
C PHE A 298 -16.23 13.74 4.16
N ILE A 299 -16.37 13.28 2.91
CA ILE A 299 -15.23 12.97 2.04
C ILE A 299 -14.79 14.22 1.28
N THR A 300 -13.51 14.55 1.40
CA THR A 300 -12.85 15.57 0.57
C THR A 300 -11.89 14.92 -0.42
N ARG A 301 -12.04 15.30 -1.71
CA ARG A 301 -11.07 15.03 -2.77
C ARG A 301 -10.14 16.22 -2.97
N ILE A 302 -8.84 15.96 -3.00
CA ILE A 302 -7.81 16.92 -3.35
C ILE A 302 -7.18 16.51 -4.67
N TYR A 303 -7.02 17.43 -5.61
CA TYR A 303 -6.44 17.15 -6.93
C TYR A 303 -5.37 18.17 -7.33
N PRO A 304 -4.42 17.80 -8.21
CA PRO A 304 -3.34 18.68 -8.65
C PRO A 304 -3.85 19.96 -9.32
N ALA A 305 -3.10 21.06 -9.21
CA ALA A 305 -3.41 22.26 -9.98
C ALA A 305 -3.16 22.05 -11.47
N GLY A 306 -4.06 22.53 -12.35
CA GLY A 306 -3.89 22.48 -13.81
C GLY A 306 -2.62 23.16 -14.35
N SER A 307 -1.94 24.00 -13.55
CA SER A 307 -0.59 24.50 -13.86
C SER A 307 0.51 23.42 -13.81
N ARG A 308 0.19 22.18 -13.41
CA ARG A 308 1.10 21.03 -13.37
C ARG A 308 1.03 20.24 -14.68
N THR A 309 1.22 20.93 -15.80
CA THR A 309 1.10 20.36 -17.14
C THR A 309 2.01 19.16 -17.36
N LEU A 310 3.20 19.10 -16.75
CA LEU A 310 4.10 17.94 -16.78
C LEU A 310 3.74 16.83 -15.77
N SER A 311 2.48 16.74 -15.34
CA SER A 311 1.94 15.74 -14.40
C SER A 311 2.64 15.67 -13.03
N SER A 312 3.47 16.65 -12.67
CA SER A 312 4.13 16.71 -11.35
C SER A 312 3.12 16.57 -10.20
N ASN A 313 3.56 16.02 -9.06
CA ASN A 313 2.71 15.84 -7.89
C ASN A 313 2.99 16.89 -6.80
N TYR A 314 1.97 17.21 -5.99
CA TYR A 314 2.10 17.96 -4.73
C TYR A 314 2.47 17.01 -3.58
N ASN A 315 2.89 17.52 -2.41
CA ASN A 315 3.15 16.67 -1.24
C ASN A 315 1.81 16.26 -0.57
N PRO A 316 1.44 14.97 -0.53
CA PRO A 316 0.14 14.54 0.01
C PRO A 316 0.03 14.66 1.54
N GLN A 317 1.16 14.68 2.27
CA GLN A 317 1.15 14.63 3.73
C GLN A 317 0.40 15.82 4.36
N GLY A 318 0.51 17.02 3.78
CA GLY A 318 -0.21 18.20 4.27
C GLY A 318 -1.74 18.05 4.25
N PHE A 319 -2.28 17.19 3.37
CA PHE A 319 -3.72 16.92 3.27
C PHE A 319 -4.15 15.73 4.12
N TRP A 320 -3.30 14.70 4.27
CA TRP A 320 -3.54 13.65 5.25
C TRP A 320 -3.51 14.19 6.69
N ASN A 321 -2.69 15.20 6.96
CA ASN A 321 -2.64 15.89 8.26
C ASN A 321 -3.97 16.56 8.66
N VAL A 322 -4.81 16.95 7.70
CA VAL A 322 -6.19 17.45 7.96
C VAL A 322 -7.26 16.36 7.75
N GLY A 323 -6.86 15.10 7.56
CA GLY A 323 -7.78 13.96 7.43
C GLY A 323 -8.46 13.80 6.08
N SER A 324 -8.03 14.52 5.03
CA SER A 324 -8.58 14.38 3.67
C SER A 324 -8.33 12.98 3.13
N GLN A 325 -9.37 12.35 2.59
CA GLN A 325 -9.40 10.93 2.27
C GLN A 325 -8.90 10.65 0.84
N LEU A 326 -9.44 11.39 -0.14
CA LEU A 326 -9.19 11.20 -1.57
C LEU A 326 -8.10 12.17 -2.06
N VAL A 327 -6.86 11.94 -1.60
CA VAL A 327 -5.70 12.78 -1.98
C VAL A 327 -5.13 12.29 -3.31
N ALA A 328 -5.73 12.76 -4.41
CA ALA A 328 -5.49 12.25 -5.76
C ALA A 328 -4.16 12.73 -6.35
N LEU A 329 -3.36 11.79 -6.83
CA LEU A 329 -2.04 12.02 -7.44
C LEU A 329 -1.98 11.50 -8.88
N ASN A 330 -1.12 12.10 -9.70
CA ASN A 330 -0.74 11.58 -11.01
C ASN A 330 0.11 10.32 -10.83
N PHE A 331 -0.48 9.13 -10.99
CA PHE A 331 0.16 7.84 -10.67
C PHE A 331 1.36 7.51 -11.56
N GLN A 332 1.41 8.05 -12.77
CA GLN A 332 2.52 7.96 -13.72
C GLN A 332 3.77 8.76 -13.28
N SER A 333 3.61 9.74 -12.38
CA SER A 333 4.69 10.65 -11.98
C SER A 333 5.33 10.24 -10.66
N LEU A 334 6.41 9.45 -10.78
CA LEU A 334 7.26 9.00 -9.67
C LEU A 334 7.97 10.15 -8.94
N GLY A 335 8.47 9.86 -7.73
CA GLY A 335 9.20 10.81 -6.88
C GLY A 335 8.58 10.92 -5.49
N LEU A 336 9.03 11.88 -4.67
CA LEU A 336 8.67 11.99 -3.26
C LEU A 336 7.15 11.84 -2.97
N PRO A 337 6.23 12.54 -3.66
CA PRO A 337 4.79 12.34 -3.43
C PRO A 337 4.31 10.91 -3.61
N MET A 338 4.80 10.22 -4.64
CA MET A 338 4.42 8.86 -4.96
C MET A 338 5.13 7.85 -4.05
N ASP A 339 6.35 8.15 -3.60
CA ASP A 339 7.05 7.41 -2.55
C ASP A 339 6.25 7.42 -1.24
N LEU A 340 5.72 8.58 -0.85
CA LEU A 340 4.85 8.73 0.32
C LEU A 340 3.51 8.00 0.14
N ASN A 341 2.91 8.06 -1.06
CA ASN A 341 1.69 7.33 -1.39
C ASN A 341 1.87 5.81 -1.30
N ASN A 342 2.86 5.26 -2.03
CA ASN A 342 3.21 3.85 -1.98
C ASN A 342 3.66 3.43 -0.56
N GLY A 343 4.28 4.35 0.20
CA GLY A 343 4.69 4.15 1.60
C GLY A 343 3.52 4.07 2.58
N ARG A 344 2.48 4.90 2.43
CA ARG A 344 1.25 4.86 3.25
C ARG A 344 0.36 3.68 2.88
N PHE A 345 0.11 3.46 1.59
CA PHE A 345 -0.85 2.46 1.11
C PHE A 345 -0.29 1.05 0.93
N GLN A 346 0.95 0.77 1.34
CA GLN A 346 1.41 -0.62 1.57
C GLN A 346 0.96 -1.16 2.94
N ASP A 347 0.49 -0.27 3.83
CA ASP A 347 -0.08 -0.64 5.13
C ASP A 347 -1.43 -1.36 4.97
N ASN A 348 -1.92 -2.00 6.03
CA ASN A 348 -3.21 -2.67 6.07
C ASN A 348 -3.42 -3.65 4.89
N GLY A 349 -2.41 -4.48 4.62
CA GLY A 349 -2.43 -5.46 3.54
C GLY A 349 -2.25 -4.91 2.13
N GLY A 350 -1.88 -3.64 1.99
CA GLY A 350 -1.82 -2.99 0.68
C GLY A 350 -3.20 -2.74 0.06
N CYS A 351 -4.27 -2.82 0.87
CA CYS A 351 -5.63 -2.93 0.36
C CYS A 351 -6.22 -1.61 -0.19
N GLY A 352 -5.47 -0.51 -0.09
CA GLY A 352 -5.84 0.82 -0.60
C GLY A 352 -6.72 1.65 0.34
N TYR A 353 -7.11 1.10 1.48
CA TYR A 353 -7.83 1.77 2.58
C TYR A 353 -6.99 1.69 3.86
N VAL A 354 -6.70 2.84 4.47
CA VAL A 354 -5.94 2.93 5.74
C VAL A 354 -6.76 3.75 6.73
N LEU A 355 -7.12 3.16 7.86
CA LEU A 355 -7.95 3.80 8.87
C LEU A 355 -7.24 5.02 9.46
N LYS A 356 -7.96 6.15 9.58
CA LYS A 356 -7.40 7.38 10.15
C LYS A 356 -7.17 7.24 11.67
N PRO A 357 -6.15 7.91 12.23
CA PRO A 357 -5.97 8.02 13.67
C PRO A 357 -7.22 8.56 14.37
N LEU A 358 -7.46 8.17 15.62
CA LEU A 358 -8.70 8.47 16.35
C LEU A 358 -9.00 9.98 16.43
N PHE A 359 -7.95 10.80 16.59
CA PHE A 359 -8.05 12.27 16.63
C PHE A 359 -8.42 12.93 15.29
N LEU A 360 -8.46 12.18 14.18
CA LEU A 360 -9.00 12.59 12.87
C LEU A 360 -10.36 11.92 12.54
N ARG A 361 -10.97 11.26 13.52
CA ARG A 361 -12.30 10.63 13.45
C ARG A 361 -13.27 11.16 14.52
N VAL A 362 -12.76 11.57 15.68
CA VAL A 362 -13.58 12.04 16.81
C VAL A 362 -13.17 13.46 17.25
N ASN A 363 -14.14 14.38 17.29
CA ASN A 363 -13.94 15.82 17.57
C ASN A 363 -13.54 16.14 19.04
N GLN A 364 -13.45 15.15 19.92
CA GLN A 364 -13.04 15.32 21.33
C GLN A 364 -11.59 15.82 21.49
N TRP A 365 -10.72 15.57 20.49
CA TRP A 365 -9.28 15.83 20.60
C TRP A 365 -8.85 17.26 20.25
N GLY A 366 -9.73 18.06 19.64
CA GLY A 366 -9.41 19.44 19.22
C GLY A 366 -8.18 19.56 18.29
N PHE A 367 -7.89 18.51 17.51
CA PHE A 367 -6.61 18.38 16.81
C PHE A 367 -6.40 19.48 15.75
N ASN A 368 -5.25 20.15 15.85
CA ASN A 368 -4.77 21.14 14.89
C ASN A 368 -3.36 20.73 14.41
N PRO A 369 -3.17 20.33 13.14
CA PRO A 369 -1.86 19.93 12.61
C PRO A 369 -0.85 21.08 12.46
N ASN A 370 -1.28 22.34 12.64
CA ASN A 370 -0.39 23.50 12.62
C ASN A 370 0.09 23.91 14.03
N SER A 371 -0.39 23.26 15.09
CA SER A 371 0.07 23.52 16.47
C SER A 371 1.46 22.90 16.72
N TYR A 372 2.29 23.57 17.53
CA TYR A 372 3.60 23.05 17.95
C TYR A 372 3.52 21.99 19.08
N ARG A 373 2.37 21.87 19.73
CA ARG A 373 2.09 20.87 20.77
C ARG A 373 0.74 20.23 20.48
N HIS A 374 0.67 18.92 20.71
CA HIS A 374 -0.55 18.13 20.57
C HIS A 374 -0.76 17.36 21.87
N ASN A 375 -2.02 17.13 22.25
CA ASN A 375 -2.38 16.34 23.43
C ASN A 375 -2.30 14.83 23.12
N LEU A 376 -1.18 14.40 22.54
CA LEU A 376 -0.88 13.04 22.09
C LEU A 376 0.42 12.58 22.72
N LYS A 377 0.61 11.26 22.87
CA LYS A 377 1.84 10.69 23.44
C LYS A 377 2.96 10.74 22.39
N PRO A 378 4.06 11.50 22.60
CA PRO A 378 5.16 11.52 21.64
C PRO A 378 5.90 10.18 21.61
N ALA A 379 6.53 9.90 20.48
CA ALA A 379 7.46 8.78 20.32
C ALA A 379 8.89 9.30 20.14
N HIS A 380 9.85 8.63 20.78
CA HIS A 380 11.27 8.83 20.54
C HIS A 380 11.81 7.68 19.69
N LEU A 381 12.43 8.01 18.57
CA LEU A 381 13.05 7.08 17.65
C LEU A 381 14.57 7.27 17.68
N LEU A 382 15.27 6.29 18.25
CA LEU A 382 16.69 6.06 18.02
C LEU A 382 16.81 5.13 16.80
N LEU A 383 17.44 5.62 15.74
CA LEU A 383 17.62 4.89 14.48
C LEU A 383 19.11 4.85 14.14
N LYS A 384 19.68 3.65 13.96
CA LYS A 384 21.06 3.48 13.50
C LYS A 384 21.09 2.98 12.06
N VAL A 385 21.72 3.75 11.17
CA VAL A 385 21.99 3.34 9.79
C VAL A 385 23.37 2.69 9.75
N ILE A 386 23.41 1.36 9.75
CA ILE A 386 24.65 0.58 9.88
C ILE A 386 25.42 0.53 8.56
N SER A 387 24.84 -0.08 7.53
CA SER A 387 25.49 -0.33 6.24
C SER A 387 24.47 -0.51 5.11
N GLY A 388 24.95 -0.56 3.88
CA GLY A 388 24.19 -0.89 2.68
C GLY A 388 24.87 -2.03 1.93
N SER A 389 24.14 -2.66 1.00
CA SER A 389 24.63 -3.79 0.22
C SER A 389 24.15 -3.71 -1.22
N ASN A 390 25.03 -4.01 -2.17
CA ASN A 390 24.72 -4.11 -3.62
C ASN A 390 23.96 -2.89 -4.16
N LEU A 391 24.47 -1.67 -3.92
CA LEU A 391 23.92 -0.47 -4.55
C LEU A 391 24.18 -0.53 -6.07
N PRO A 392 23.20 -0.17 -6.93
CA PRO A 392 23.34 -0.30 -8.36
C PRO A 392 24.40 0.68 -8.87
N VAL A 393 25.43 0.14 -9.51
CA VAL A 393 26.49 0.93 -10.13
C VAL A 393 25.91 1.62 -11.39
N PRO A 394 26.15 2.91 -11.61
CA PRO A 394 25.74 3.59 -12.84
C PRO A 394 26.39 2.94 -14.08
N ARG A 395 25.79 3.14 -15.27
CA ARG A 395 26.32 2.58 -16.54
C ARG A 395 27.76 3.02 -16.87
N SER A 396 28.26 4.09 -16.25
CA SER A 396 29.66 4.53 -16.35
C SER A 396 30.66 3.62 -15.64
N GLY A 397 30.20 2.63 -14.86
CA GLY A 397 31.06 1.74 -14.07
C GLY A 397 31.72 2.39 -12.85
N LYS A 398 31.54 3.71 -12.65
CA LYS A 398 32.13 4.44 -11.53
C LYS A 398 31.52 3.97 -10.21
N ALA A 399 32.36 3.66 -9.22
CA ALA A 399 31.91 3.41 -7.86
C ALA A 399 31.23 4.65 -7.27
N LEU A 400 30.12 4.42 -6.58
CA LEU A 400 29.30 5.45 -5.94
C LEU A 400 30.01 6.03 -4.73
N ASP A 401 29.66 7.26 -4.39
CA ASP A 401 29.97 7.95 -3.13
C ASP A 401 28.67 8.04 -2.28
N PRO A 402 28.15 6.93 -1.71
CA PRO A 402 26.80 6.91 -1.17
C PRO A 402 26.67 7.46 0.27
N PHE A 403 25.54 8.12 0.50
CA PHE A 403 25.02 8.44 1.83
C PHE A 403 23.53 8.08 1.95
N VAL A 404 23.06 7.90 3.18
CA VAL A 404 21.63 7.67 3.46
C VAL A 404 21.04 8.92 4.09
N ARG A 405 19.93 9.41 3.53
CA ARG A 405 19.08 10.43 4.14
C ARG A 405 17.86 9.77 4.77
N VAL A 406 17.55 10.16 6.00
CA VAL A 406 16.32 9.78 6.72
C VAL A 406 15.46 11.02 6.88
N GLU A 407 14.22 10.96 6.43
CA GLU A 407 13.26 12.06 6.41
C GLU A 407 11.99 11.64 7.14
N ILE A 408 11.53 12.47 8.10
CA ILE A 408 10.25 12.31 8.78
C ILE A 408 9.24 13.21 8.07
N HIS A 409 8.14 12.63 7.60
CA HIS A 409 7.03 13.34 6.95
C HIS A 409 5.77 13.20 7.81
N SER A 410 5.35 14.30 8.43
CA SER A 410 4.24 14.33 9.40
C SER A 410 3.59 15.74 9.41
N VAL A 411 3.09 16.19 10.56
CA VAL A 411 2.82 17.60 10.87
C VAL A 411 4.08 18.47 10.73
N GLN A 412 3.92 19.79 10.65
CA GLN A 412 5.04 20.71 10.39
C GLN A 412 6.09 20.71 11.52
N SER A 413 5.65 20.54 12.77
CA SER A 413 6.48 20.43 13.98
C SER A 413 7.41 19.21 13.99
N ASP A 414 6.94 18.08 13.44
CA ASP A 414 7.68 16.81 13.39
C ASP A 414 8.55 16.67 12.13
N SER A 415 8.20 17.38 11.05
CA SER A 415 8.79 17.16 9.72
C SER A 415 10.24 17.63 9.65
N CYS A 416 11.17 16.68 9.61
CA CYS A 416 12.60 16.95 9.64
C CYS A 416 13.40 15.95 8.78
N ARG A 417 14.69 16.22 8.58
CA ARG A 417 15.61 15.33 7.85
C ARG A 417 16.99 15.31 8.49
N ARG A 418 17.62 14.14 8.44
CA ARG A 418 19.02 13.88 8.82
C ARG A 418 19.68 13.04 7.74
N HIS A 419 21.01 12.99 7.71
CA HIS A 419 21.75 12.12 6.81
C HIS A 419 23.00 11.57 7.49
N THR A 420 23.49 10.45 6.97
CA THR A 420 24.81 9.91 7.31
C THR A 420 25.90 10.77 6.70
N ASP A 421 27.15 10.51 7.07
CA ASP A 421 28.29 10.91 6.26
C ASP A 421 28.31 10.16 4.91
N THR A 422 29.08 10.67 3.97
CA THR A 422 29.30 10.06 2.66
C THR A 422 30.46 9.07 2.72
N VAL A 423 30.19 7.80 2.38
CA VAL A 423 31.24 6.80 2.13
C VAL A 423 31.73 6.99 0.70
N ARG A 424 33.04 7.05 0.47
CA ARG A 424 33.60 7.23 -0.88
C ARG A 424 33.86 5.89 -1.58
N HIS A 425 33.58 5.87 -2.88
CA HIS A 425 33.95 4.84 -3.85
C HIS A 425 33.58 3.40 -3.44
N ASN A 426 32.40 3.22 -2.83
CA ASN A 426 31.93 1.93 -2.34
C ASN A 426 30.43 1.72 -2.60
N SER A 427 30.11 1.15 -3.76
CA SER A 427 28.75 0.70 -4.10
C SER A 427 28.38 -0.65 -3.47
N LEU A 428 29.38 -1.50 -3.17
CA LEU A 428 29.14 -2.91 -2.85
C LEU A 428 28.69 -3.13 -1.39
N SER A 429 29.38 -2.48 -0.46
CA SER A 429 29.18 -2.64 0.98
C SER A 429 29.56 -1.36 1.77
N PRO A 430 28.93 -0.21 1.50
CA PRO A 430 29.16 1.01 2.28
C PRO A 430 28.71 0.81 3.73
N ARG A 431 29.49 1.35 4.68
CA ARG A 431 29.23 1.27 6.12
C ARG A 431 29.28 2.67 6.72
N TRP A 432 28.22 3.04 7.42
CA TRP A 432 27.99 4.38 7.97
C TRP A 432 27.97 4.41 9.50
N ASP A 433 27.47 3.34 10.16
CA ASP A 433 27.32 3.23 11.63
C ASP A 433 26.66 4.46 12.32
N SER A 434 25.84 5.21 11.59
CA SER A 434 25.38 6.54 11.99
C SER A 434 24.08 6.46 12.80
N ALA A 435 24.12 6.90 14.06
CA ALA A 435 22.95 7.00 14.93
C ALA A 435 22.23 8.35 14.79
N MET A 436 20.90 8.30 14.75
CA MET A 436 20.02 9.46 14.56
C MET A 436 18.85 9.42 15.54
N ASN A 437 18.59 10.55 16.21
CA ASN A 437 17.51 10.70 17.16
C ASN A 437 16.39 11.57 16.59
N PHE A 438 15.16 11.10 16.69
CA PHE A 438 13.96 11.84 16.30
C PHE A 438 12.96 11.83 17.47
N THR A 439 12.31 12.97 17.70
CA THR A 439 11.14 13.07 18.58
C THR A 439 9.96 13.39 17.67
N ILE A 440 8.93 12.56 17.74
CA ILE A 440 7.77 12.60 16.85
C ILE A 440 6.54 12.77 17.73
N SER A 441 5.91 13.95 17.68
CA SER A 441 4.74 14.30 18.48
C SER A 441 3.44 13.68 17.96
N VAL A 442 3.37 13.34 16.67
CA VAL A 442 2.20 12.70 16.03
C VAL A 442 2.62 11.42 15.28
N PRO A 443 2.97 10.34 16.00
CA PRO A 443 3.45 9.09 15.40
C PRO A 443 2.45 8.48 14.41
N ASP A 444 1.15 8.49 14.71
CA ASP A 444 0.11 7.84 13.90
C ASP A 444 -0.09 8.47 12.50
N LEU A 445 0.38 9.69 12.28
CA LEU A 445 0.39 10.33 10.95
C LEU A 445 1.72 10.22 10.21
N SER A 446 2.79 9.84 10.91
CA SER A 446 4.16 9.96 10.43
C SER A 446 4.56 8.88 9.44
N LEU A 447 5.22 9.27 8.36
CA LEU A 447 5.95 8.41 7.43
C LEU A 447 7.45 8.64 7.60
N ILE A 448 8.24 7.58 7.70
CA ILE A 448 9.70 7.63 7.66
C ILE A 448 10.14 7.26 6.24
N ARG A 449 10.99 8.08 5.63
CA ARG A 449 11.54 7.87 4.29
C ARG A 449 13.06 7.80 4.34
N PHE A 450 13.58 6.64 3.93
CA PHE A 450 14.99 6.36 3.73
C PHE A 450 15.33 6.59 2.26
N THR A 451 16.33 7.42 1.95
CA THR A 451 16.82 7.62 0.58
C THR A 451 18.31 7.37 0.52
N VAL A 452 18.75 6.45 -0.34
CA VAL A 452 20.17 6.29 -0.67
C VAL A 452 20.49 7.23 -1.85
N ARG A 453 21.50 8.07 -1.67
CA ARG A 453 21.91 9.09 -2.65
C ARG A 453 23.40 8.98 -2.95
N ASP A 454 23.77 9.30 -4.18
CA ASP A 454 25.16 9.39 -4.62
C ASP A 454 25.64 10.84 -4.50
N GLN A 455 26.84 11.09 -3.97
CA GLN A 455 27.37 12.45 -3.87
C GLN A 455 28.12 12.85 -5.14
N THR A 456 27.50 13.71 -5.95
CA THR A 456 28.03 14.18 -7.24
C THR A 456 28.46 15.64 -7.15
N GLY A 457 29.68 15.85 -6.65
CA GLY A 457 30.27 17.17 -6.44
C GLY A 457 29.51 17.97 -5.37
N LEU A 458 28.92 19.10 -5.75
CA LEU A 458 28.04 19.91 -4.89
C LEU A 458 26.59 19.40 -4.83
N THR A 459 26.22 18.48 -5.72
CA THR A 459 24.86 17.92 -5.80
C THR A 459 24.83 16.48 -5.33
N SER A 460 23.65 15.85 -5.35
CA SER A 460 23.54 14.41 -5.13
C SER A 460 22.46 13.81 -6.02
N GLU A 461 22.68 12.60 -6.50
CA GLU A 461 21.74 11.87 -7.33
C GLU A 461 20.90 10.88 -6.50
N PHE A 462 19.74 10.49 -7.03
CA PHE A 462 18.87 9.51 -6.38
C PHE A 462 19.27 8.10 -6.82
N ILE A 463 19.61 7.22 -5.87
CA ILE A 463 19.93 5.82 -6.18
C ILE A 463 18.71 4.91 -5.88
N GLY A 464 17.95 5.18 -4.82
CA GLY A 464 16.79 4.39 -4.41
C GLY A 464 16.20 4.82 -3.07
N GLN A 465 15.01 4.33 -2.73
CA GLN A 465 14.32 4.70 -1.48
C GLN A 465 13.59 3.53 -0.81
N TYR A 466 13.19 3.76 0.44
CA TYR A 466 12.08 3.07 1.06
C TYR A 466 11.32 3.99 2.02
N THR A 467 9.99 3.97 1.97
CA THR A 467 9.10 4.75 2.83
C THR A 467 8.21 3.80 3.62
N ILE A 468 7.96 4.09 4.91
CA ILE A 468 7.23 3.25 5.85
C ILE A 468 6.39 4.12 6.82
N PRO A 469 5.15 3.74 7.18
CA PRO A 469 4.43 4.37 8.27
C PRO A 469 5.11 4.07 9.60
N PHE A 470 5.23 5.08 10.47
CA PHE A 470 5.85 4.91 11.78
C PHE A 470 5.20 3.76 12.57
N ILE A 471 3.88 3.64 12.51
CA ILE A 471 3.10 2.59 13.18
C ILE A 471 3.35 1.17 12.64
N SER A 472 3.87 1.03 11.43
CA SER A 472 4.16 -0.26 10.78
C SER A 472 5.66 -0.61 10.84
N MET A 473 6.45 0.14 11.61
CA MET A 473 7.88 -0.09 11.80
C MET A 473 8.16 -0.99 13.02
N LYS A 474 8.79 -2.14 12.79
CA LYS A 474 9.27 -3.00 13.87
C LYS A 474 10.47 -2.37 14.60
N LYS A 475 10.57 -2.61 15.91
CA LYS A 475 11.73 -2.26 16.75
C LYS A 475 12.89 -3.26 16.54
N GLY A 476 14.08 -2.89 17.02
CA GLY A 476 15.28 -3.74 16.97
C GLY A 476 16.10 -3.63 15.69
N GLU A 477 17.14 -4.46 15.56
CA GLU A 477 18.03 -4.48 14.39
C GLU A 477 17.33 -5.11 13.17
N ARG A 478 16.95 -4.30 12.19
CA ARG A 478 16.18 -4.76 11.02
C ARG A 478 16.95 -4.54 9.73
N TRP A 479 16.82 -5.48 8.78
CA TRP A 479 17.38 -5.36 7.45
C TRP A 479 16.33 -5.01 6.39
N LYS A 480 16.76 -4.53 5.22
CA LYS A 480 15.84 -4.33 4.10
C LYS A 480 16.45 -4.34 2.70
N LYS A 481 15.79 -5.08 1.79
CA LYS A 481 15.90 -4.87 0.34
C LYS A 481 15.26 -3.53 -0.04
N ARG A 482 16.04 -2.71 -0.76
CA ARG A 482 15.72 -1.33 -1.19
C ARG A 482 14.84 -1.33 -2.45
N ARG A 483 13.94 -0.36 -2.63
CA ARG A 483 13.18 -0.19 -3.89
C ARG A 483 13.96 0.72 -4.86
N GLY A 484 14.23 0.22 -6.06
CA GLY A 484 14.65 0.99 -7.23
C GLY A 484 13.45 1.33 -8.12
N ARG A 485 13.64 2.16 -9.17
CA ARG A 485 12.54 2.51 -10.10
C ARG A 485 12.00 1.30 -10.86
N GLU A 486 12.87 0.36 -11.24
CA GLU A 486 12.52 -0.87 -11.96
C GLU A 486 12.05 -2.01 -11.02
N GLY A 487 12.42 -1.96 -9.74
CA GLY A 487 12.09 -3.00 -8.76
C GLY A 487 10.59 -3.10 -8.43
N GLU A 488 9.79 -2.08 -8.78
CA GLU A 488 8.32 -2.16 -8.72
C GLU A 488 7.72 -3.09 -9.79
N GLU A 489 8.46 -3.45 -10.86
CA GLU A 489 7.99 -4.40 -11.88
C GLU A 489 8.36 -5.84 -11.55
N GLU A 490 9.52 -6.05 -10.93
CA GLU A 490 10.01 -7.38 -10.54
C GLU A 490 9.14 -7.98 -9.41
N GLU A 491 8.79 -7.19 -8.38
CA GLU A 491 7.88 -7.64 -7.32
C GLU A 491 6.44 -7.90 -7.86
N LYS A 492 6.01 -7.20 -8.92
CA LYS A 492 4.73 -7.51 -9.61
C LYS A 492 4.79 -8.85 -10.33
N ARG A 493 5.91 -9.18 -10.97
CA ARG A 493 6.12 -10.50 -11.61
C ARG A 493 6.16 -11.63 -10.58
N GLU A 494 6.84 -11.43 -9.45
CA GLU A 494 6.93 -12.42 -8.36
C GLU A 494 5.58 -12.64 -7.67
N ARG A 495 4.83 -11.57 -7.36
CA ARG A 495 3.43 -11.68 -6.87
C ARG A 495 2.51 -12.38 -7.88
N GLY A 496 2.69 -12.11 -9.18
CA GLY A 496 1.95 -12.80 -10.24
C GLY A 496 2.29 -14.28 -10.37
N ARG A 497 3.54 -14.68 -10.10
CA ARG A 497 4.00 -16.07 -10.11
C ARG A 497 3.40 -16.88 -8.96
N ASN A 498 3.56 -16.39 -7.73
CA ASN A 498 3.01 -17.03 -6.52
C ASN A 498 1.48 -17.10 -6.55
N ARG A 499 0.81 -16.24 -7.33
CA ARG A 499 -0.64 -16.29 -7.55
C ARG A 499 -1.03 -17.43 -8.49
N ARG A 500 -0.34 -17.63 -9.61
CA ARG A 500 -0.59 -18.75 -10.53
C ARG A 500 -0.37 -20.11 -9.87
N GLU A 501 0.61 -20.21 -8.99
CA GLU A 501 0.88 -21.41 -8.19
C GLU A 501 -0.30 -21.72 -7.24
N ARG A 502 -0.85 -20.71 -6.55
CA ARG A 502 -2.06 -20.87 -5.71
C ARG A 502 -3.33 -21.17 -6.50
N GLU A 503 -3.51 -20.55 -7.66
CA GLU A 503 -4.65 -20.82 -8.55
C GLU A 503 -4.62 -22.28 -9.04
N GLY A 504 -3.44 -22.80 -9.42
CA GLY A 504 -3.26 -24.22 -9.75
C GLY A 504 -3.47 -25.18 -8.58
N GLU A 505 -3.06 -24.82 -7.36
CA GLU A 505 -3.36 -25.61 -6.16
C GLU A 505 -4.86 -25.66 -5.83
N GLU A 506 -5.60 -24.55 -6.02
CA GLU A 506 -7.06 -24.54 -5.83
C GLU A 506 -7.77 -25.36 -6.92
N GLU A 507 -7.31 -25.27 -8.17
CA GLU A 507 -7.90 -26.01 -9.29
C GLU A 507 -7.72 -27.53 -9.10
N GLY A 508 -6.51 -27.98 -8.73
CA GLY A 508 -6.24 -29.38 -8.39
C GLY A 508 -7.04 -29.89 -7.17
N LYS A 509 -7.29 -29.04 -6.16
CA LYS A 509 -8.18 -29.38 -5.02
C LYS A 509 -9.64 -29.50 -5.45
N ARG A 510 -10.12 -28.68 -6.39
CA ARG A 510 -11.48 -28.77 -6.95
C ARG A 510 -11.65 -30.02 -7.81
N GLU A 511 -10.64 -30.39 -8.58
CA GLU A 511 -10.64 -31.59 -9.41
C GLU A 511 -10.62 -32.88 -8.56
N MET A 512 -9.75 -32.96 -7.54
CA MET A 512 -9.81 -34.05 -6.55
C MET A 512 -11.18 -34.11 -5.84
N GLY A 513 -11.78 -32.95 -5.53
CA GLY A 513 -13.11 -32.86 -4.93
C GLY A 513 -14.24 -33.38 -5.82
N ARG A 514 -14.15 -33.22 -7.15
CA ARG A 514 -15.09 -33.82 -8.10
C ARG A 514 -14.90 -35.33 -8.19
N ASN A 515 -13.67 -35.77 -8.44
CA ASN A 515 -13.34 -37.20 -8.59
C ASN A 515 -13.69 -38.02 -7.33
N ARG A 516 -13.64 -37.40 -6.15
CA ARG A 516 -14.09 -38.02 -4.90
C ARG A 516 -15.61 -38.18 -4.83
N ARG A 517 -16.38 -37.14 -5.20
CA ARG A 517 -17.86 -37.20 -5.22
C ARG A 517 -18.40 -38.17 -6.26
N GLU A 518 -17.73 -38.29 -7.41
CA GLU A 518 -18.08 -39.27 -8.43
C GLU A 518 -17.89 -40.71 -7.91
N ARG A 519 -16.78 -40.99 -7.20
CA ARG A 519 -16.57 -42.30 -6.55
C ARG A 519 -17.57 -42.59 -5.43
N GLU A 520 -17.86 -41.60 -4.58
CA GLU A 520 -18.85 -41.74 -3.49
C GLU A 520 -20.25 -42.02 -4.07
N GLY A 521 -20.65 -41.36 -5.17
CA GLY A 521 -21.91 -41.65 -5.88
C GLY A 521 -21.95 -43.00 -6.60
N GLU A 522 -20.82 -43.49 -7.13
CA GLU A 522 -20.73 -44.85 -7.69
C GLU A 522 -20.83 -45.96 -6.63
N GLU A 523 -20.40 -45.71 -5.39
CA GLU A 523 -20.57 -46.64 -4.27
C GLU A 523 -22.01 -46.65 -3.73
N GLU A 524 -22.66 -45.50 -3.61
CA GLU A 524 -24.09 -45.43 -3.24
C GLU A 524 -24.98 -46.11 -4.30
N GLY A 525 -24.76 -45.83 -5.59
CA GLY A 525 -25.49 -46.46 -6.69
C GLY A 525 -25.29 -47.98 -6.82
N LYS A 526 -24.26 -48.55 -6.19
CA LYS A 526 -24.07 -50.01 -6.06
C LYS A 526 -24.75 -50.60 -4.83
N ARG A 527 -24.94 -49.82 -3.75
CA ARG A 527 -25.69 -50.25 -2.56
C ARG A 527 -27.19 -50.30 -2.82
N GLU A 528 -27.75 -49.32 -3.53
CA GLU A 528 -29.19 -49.31 -3.87
C GLU A 528 -29.60 -50.46 -4.80
N ARG A 529 -28.70 -50.93 -5.67
CA ARG A 529 -28.97 -52.08 -6.57
C ARG A 529 -28.84 -53.45 -5.90
N GLY A 530 -28.39 -53.52 -4.64
CA GLY A 530 -28.29 -54.76 -3.87
C GLY A 530 -29.46 -55.04 -2.93
N GLY A 531 -30.44 -54.12 -2.83
CA GLY A 531 -31.47 -54.12 -1.78
C GLY A 531 -32.90 -54.49 -2.22
N ILE A 532 -33.10 -55.05 -3.42
CA ILE A 532 -34.44 -55.45 -3.91
C ILE A 532 -34.44 -56.96 -4.15
N GLY A 533 -34.86 -57.71 -3.14
CA GLY A 533 -35.03 -59.16 -3.25
C GLY A 533 -35.04 -59.88 -1.91
N GLU A 534 -36.13 -59.74 -1.15
CA GLU A 534 -36.78 -60.84 -0.39
C GLU A 534 -38.09 -60.37 0.29
N GLU A 535 -38.89 -61.34 0.72
CA GLU A 535 -40.15 -61.23 1.50
C GLU A 535 -41.41 -60.65 0.82
N ARG A 536 -42.31 -61.56 0.39
CA ARG A 536 -43.65 -61.73 1.01
C ARG A 536 -44.42 -62.94 0.46
N GLU A 537 -44.41 -64.01 1.24
CA GLU A 537 -45.60 -64.81 1.56
C GLU A 537 -46.06 -64.36 2.97
N GLY A 538 -47.29 -64.55 3.44
CA GLY A 538 -48.50 -65.13 2.86
C GLY A 538 -49.67 -64.98 3.86
N GLU A 539 -50.88 -65.42 3.47
CA GLU A 539 -52.11 -65.44 4.31
C GLU A 539 -52.67 -64.02 4.67
N GLU A 540 -53.98 -63.75 4.67
CA GLU A 540 -55.19 -64.59 4.64
C GLU A 540 -56.25 -64.00 3.68
#